data_AF-A0A2K9D8A9-F1
#
_entry.id   AF-A0A2K9D8A9-F1
#
_cell.length_a   1.000
_cell.length_b   1.000
_cell.length_c   1.000
_cell.angle_alpha   90.00
_cell.angle_beta   90.00
_cell.angle_gamma   90.00
#
_symmetry.space_group_name_H-M   'P 1'
#
loop_
_entity.id
_entity.type
_entity.pdbx_description
1 polymer ?
#
loop_
_entity_poly.entity_id
_entity_poly.type
_entity_poly.pdbx_seq_one_letter_code
_entity_poly.pdbx_strand_id
1 'polypeptide(L)'
;MTPALLELVISDYRSGLSVYAIAEKHGFHRQTVTTHLVEAGVTLRLTITDAERQQAKLLYASGMLIKDIAKTLRRNPATIAKLVHSDGVGARAS
;
A
#
# COMPACT_ATOMS: atom_id res chain seq x y z
N MET A 1 0.66 -7.40 -14.91
CA MET A 1 2.11 -7.45 -15.26
C MET A 1 2.42 -8.84 -15.81
N THR A 2 3.34 -8.99 -16.77
CA THR A 2 3.77 -10.32 -17.24
C THR A 2 4.68 -10.98 -16.20
N PRO A 3 4.75 -12.33 -16.13
CA PRO A 3 5.59 -13.01 -15.14
C PRO A 3 7.08 -12.68 -15.28
N ALA A 4 7.59 -12.50 -16.51
CA ALA A 4 8.97 -12.07 -16.73
C ALA A 4 9.27 -10.66 -16.16
N LEU A 5 8.29 -9.77 -16.24
CA LEU A 5 8.41 -8.42 -15.71
C LEU A 5 8.27 -8.38 -14.19
N LEU A 6 7.50 -9.31 -13.61
CA LEU A 6 7.44 -9.51 -12.16
C LEU A 6 8.79 -9.87 -11.57
N GLU A 7 9.50 -10.81 -12.19
CA GLU A 7 10.85 -11.21 -11.77
C GLU A 7 11.82 -10.02 -11.79
N LEU A 8 11.77 -9.17 -12.82
CA LEU A 8 12.57 -7.94 -12.90
C LEU A 8 12.24 -6.96 -11.77
N VAL A 9 10.96 -6.74 -11.50
CA VAL A 9 10.48 -5.87 -10.42
C VAL A 9 10.91 -6.39 -9.04
N ILE A 10 10.83 -7.70 -8.81
CA ILE A 10 11.30 -8.34 -7.57
C ILE A 10 12.82 -8.19 -7.44
N SER A 11 13.56 -8.42 -8.52
CA SER A 11 15.02 -8.30 -8.54
C SER A 11 15.48 -6.88 -8.24
N ASP A 12 14.85 -5.86 -8.86
CA ASP A 12 15.15 -4.45 -8.58
C ASP A 12 14.84 -4.11 -7.11
N TYR A 13 13.72 -4.60 -6.58
CA TYR A 13 13.36 -4.39 -5.17
C TYR A 13 14.37 -5.03 -4.21
N ARG A 14 14.79 -6.27 -4.49
CA ARG A 14 15.81 -6.99 -3.70
C ARG A 14 17.19 -6.33 -3.79
N SER A 15 17.48 -5.65 -4.90
CA SER A 15 18.71 -4.85 -5.09
C SER A 15 18.69 -3.55 -4.29
N GLY A 16 17.59 -3.24 -3.59
CA GLY A 16 17.45 -2.07 -2.72
C GLY A 16 16.76 -0.88 -3.38
N LEU A 17 16.25 -1.01 -4.61
CA LEU A 17 15.45 0.05 -5.20
C LEU A 17 14.11 0.21 -4.47
N SER A 18 13.68 1.45 -4.30
CA SER A 18 12.36 1.75 -3.78
C SER A 18 11.29 1.40 -4.82
N VAL A 19 10.08 1.04 -4.37
CA VAL A 19 8.91 0.85 -5.23
C VAL A 19 8.67 2.04 -6.15
N TYR A 20 9.03 3.26 -5.71
CA TYR A 20 8.91 4.45 -6.54
C TYR A 20 9.89 4.44 -7.71
N ALA A 21 11.17 4.18 -7.44
CA ALA A 21 12.19 4.11 -8.49
C ALA A 21 11.92 2.97 -9.47
N ILE A 22 11.38 1.85 -9.00
CA ILE A 22 10.96 0.72 -9.84
C ILE A 22 9.77 1.12 -10.73
N ALA A 23 8.78 1.79 -10.15
CA ALA A 23 7.61 2.29 -10.88
C ALA A 23 8.02 3.27 -11.99
N GLU A 24 8.92 4.21 -11.71
CA GLU A 24 9.45 5.14 -12.72
C GLU A 24 10.28 4.42 -13.79
N LYS A 25 11.17 3.48 -13.38
CA LYS A 25 12.04 2.72 -14.28
C LYS A 25 11.25 1.88 -15.28
N HIS A 26 10.14 1.29 -14.85
CA HIS A 26 9.34 0.38 -15.68
C HIS A 26 8.04 1.01 -16.21
N GLY A 27 7.77 2.28 -15.90
CA GLY A 27 6.60 3.01 -16.38
C GLY A 27 5.26 2.55 -15.77
N PHE A 28 5.27 2.01 -14.55
CA PHE A 28 4.06 1.52 -13.87
C PHE A 28 3.57 2.44 -12.77
N HIS A 29 2.28 2.33 -12.46
CA HIS A 29 1.78 2.91 -11.22
C HIS A 29 2.36 2.19 -10.00
N ARG A 30 2.76 2.96 -8.98
CA ARG A 30 3.32 2.43 -7.73
C ARG A 30 2.41 1.41 -7.04
N GLN A 31 1.08 1.59 -7.16
CA GLN A 31 0.10 0.62 -6.64
C GLN A 31 0.21 -0.73 -7.36
N THR A 32 0.31 -0.74 -8.68
CA THR A 32 0.50 -1.97 -9.47
C THR A 32 1.77 -2.71 -9.06
N VAL A 33 2.88 -1.99 -8.90
CA VAL A 33 4.15 -2.57 -8.43
C VAL A 33 4.01 -3.13 -7.02
N THR A 34 3.34 -2.40 -6.12
CA THR A 34 3.09 -2.81 -4.73
C THR A 34 2.26 -4.09 -4.67
N THR A 35 1.12 -4.13 -5.36
CA THR A 35 0.20 -5.28 -5.39
C THR A 35 0.95 -6.53 -5.85
N HIS A 36 1.68 -6.43 -6.96
CA HIS A 36 2.38 -7.58 -7.51
C HIS A 36 3.58 -8.04 -6.67
N LEU A 37 4.29 -7.12 -6.00
CA LEU A 37 5.34 -7.49 -5.05
C LEU A 37 4.74 -8.25 -3.84
N VAL A 38 3.59 -7.81 -3.33
CA VAL A 38 2.89 -8.49 -2.22
C VAL A 38 2.35 -9.85 -2.66
N GLU A 39 1.73 -9.95 -3.84
CA GLU A 39 1.27 -11.22 -4.42
C GLU A 39 2.43 -12.20 -4.62
N ALA A 40 3.64 -11.69 -4.94
CA ALA A 40 4.86 -12.48 -5.02
C ALA A 40 5.51 -12.80 -3.66
N GLY A 41 4.86 -12.47 -2.54
CA GLY A 41 5.34 -12.73 -1.19
C GLY A 41 6.48 -11.82 -0.72
N VAL A 42 6.77 -10.73 -1.43
CA VAL A 42 7.82 -9.78 -1.06
C VAL A 42 7.32 -8.88 0.07
N THR A 43 7.99 -8.93 1.23
CA THR A 43 7.67 -8.05 2.36
C THR A 43 8.19 -6.64 2.08
N LEU A 44 7.26 -5.72 1.77
CA LEU A 44 7.59 -4.33 1.49
C LEU A 44 7.98 -3.59 2.78
N ARG A 45 9.20 -3.07 2.82
CA ARG A 45 9.81 -2.45 4.00
C ARG A 45 9.11 -1.16 4.49
N LEU A 46 8.32 -0.48 3.65
CA LEU A 46 7.79 0.86 3.96
C LEU A 46 6.39 1.18 3.39
N THR A 47 5.84 0.39 2.48
CA THR A 47 4.52 0.66 1.89
C THR A 47 3.44 0.02 2.74
N ILE A 48 2.36 0.76 3.05
CA ILE A 48 1.17 0.15 3.66
C ILE A 48 0.61 -0.86 2.65
N THR A 49 0.58 -2.13 3.07
CA THR A 49 0.07 -3.24 2.26
C THR A 49 -1.45 -3.14 2.07
N ASP A 50 -1.99 -3.82 1.06
CA ASP A 50 -3.44 -3.87 0.85
C ASP A 50 -4.18 -4.53 2.03
N ALA A 51 -3.56 -5.55 2.63
CA ALA A 51 -4.05 -6.15 3.86
C ALA A 51 -4.10 -5.15 5.03
N GLU A 52 -3.02 -4.40 5.27
CA GLU A 52 -3.02 -3.32 6.28
C GLU A 52 -4.04 -2.23 5.95
N ARG A 53 -4.25 -1.92 4.66
CA ARG A 53 -5.25 -0.96 4.19
C ARG A 53 -6.66 -1.45 4.51
N GLN A 54 -6.97 -2.68 4.14
CA GLN A 54 -8.27 -3.29 4.38
C GLN A 54 -8.54 -3.44 5.88
N GLN A 55 -7.52 -3.85 6.65
CA GLN A 55 -7.61 -3.94 8.10
C GLN A 55 -7.83 -2.58 8.75
N ALA A 56 -7.14 -1.53 8.29
CA ALA A 56 -7.37 -0.16 8.78
C ALA A 56 -8.81 0.32 8.47
N LYS A 57 -9.34 0.01 7.27
CA LYS A 57 -10.73 0.35 6.91
C LYS A 57 -11.74 -0.39 7.77
N LEU A 58 -11.55 -1.69 8.00
CA LEU A 58 -12.44 -2.50 8.84
C LEU A 58 -12.47 -2.00 10.29
N LEU A 59 -11.29 -1.70 10.86
CA LEU A 59 -11.18 -1.16 12.22
C LEU A 59 -11.82 0.23 12.33
N TYR A 60 -11.66 1.07 11.31
CA TYR A 60 -12.31 2.38 11.28
C TYR A 60 -13.84 2.27 11.16
N ALA A 61 -14.32 1.37 10.30
CA ALA A 61 -15.75 1.08 10.14
C ALA A 61 -16.39 0.49 11.42
N SER A 62 -15.61 -0.23 12.23
CA SER A 62 -16.07 -0.71 13.55
C SER A 62 -16.07 0.38 14.65
N GLY A 63 -15.79 1.64 14.29
CA GLY A 63 -15.79 2.78 15.21
C GLY A 63 -14.49 2.98 15.99
N MET A 64 -13.40 2.28 15.66
CA MET A 64 -12.11 2.47 16.33
C MET A 64 -11.48 3.81 15.91
N LEU A 65 -10.87 4.51 16.87
CA LEU A 65 -10.22 5.79 16.60
C LEU A 65 -8.91 5.60 15.82
N ILE A 66 -8.62 6.51 14.89
CA ILE A 66 -7.43 6.48 14.01
C ILE A 66 -6.11 6.31 14.79
N LYS A 67 -5.99 6.95 15.96
CA LYS A 67 -4.81 6.84 16.83
C LYS A 67 -4.57 5.41 17.34
N ASP A 68 -5.65 4.67 17.60
CA ASP A 68 -5.59 3.31 18.12
C ASP A 68 -5.34 2.33 16.99
N ILE A 69 -5.94 2.56 15.81
CA ILE A 69 -5.62 1.84 14.57
C ILE A 69 -4.14 1.99 14.20
N ALA A 70 -3.61 3.21 14.31
CA ALA A 70 -2.20 3.51 14.04
C ALA A 70 -1.25 2.76 14.98
N LYS A 71 -1.60 2.64 16.27
CA LYS A 71 -0.85 1.82 17.23
C LYS A 71 -0.91 0.34 16.88
N THR A 72 -2.11 -0.18 16.58
CA THR A 72 -2.32 -1.58 16.19
C THR A 72 -1.51 -1.96 14.96
N LEU A 73 -1.46 -1.09 13.96
CA LEU A 73 -0.71 -1.30 12.72
C LEU A 73 0.75 -0.82 12.81
N ARG A 74 1.18 -0.26 13.94
CA ARG A 74 2.50 0.37 14.14
C ARG A 74 2.87 1.37 13.04
N ARG A 75 1.89 2.16 12.58
CA ARG A 75 2.05 3.19 11.54
C ARG A 75 1.81 4.59 12.09
N ASN A 76 2.23 5.58 11.32
CA ASN A 76 1.95 6.97 11.64
C ASN A 76 0.43 7.26 11.53
N PRO A 77 -0.20 7.88 12.54
CA PRO A 77 -1.62 8.26 12.49
C PRO A 77 -2.01 9.09 11.27
N ALA A 78 -1.12 9.96 10.78
CA ALA A 78 -1.36 10.76 9.58
C ALA A 78 -1.46 9.88 8.32
N THR A 79 -0.69 8.78 8.26
CA THR A 79 -0.76 7.82 7.16
C THR A 79 -2.07 7.02 7.22
N ILE A 80 -2.49 6.59 8.42
CA ILE A 80 -3.78 5.90 8.61
C ILE A 80 -4.95 6.84 8.28
N ALA A 81 -4.90 8.09 8.73
CA ALA A 81 -5.92 9.09 8.40
C ALA A 81 -6.05 9.28 6.90
N LYS A 82 -4.95 9.49 6.18
CA LYS A 82 -4.99 9.59 4.71
C LYS A 82 -5.61 8.35 4.08
N LEU A 83 -5.30 7.17 4.61
CA LEU A 83 -5.72 5.88 4.07
C LEU A 83 -7.21 5.54 4.28
N VAL A 84 -7.76 5.84 5.45
CA VAL A 84 -9.19 5.61 5.73
C VAL A 84 -10.08 6.69 5.09
N HIS A 85 -9.57 7.92 4.96
CA HIS A 85 -10.31 9.01 4.31
C HIS A 85 -10.21 9.01 2.78
N SER A 86 -9.31 8.23 2.16
CA SER A 86 -9.22 8.19 0.68
C SER A 86 -10.46 7.57 0.02
N ASP A 87 -11.30 6.87 0.78
CA ASP A 87 -12.59 6.33 0.32
C ASP A 87 -13.70 7.41 0.26
N GLY A 88 -13.46 8.59 0.84
CA GLY A 88 -14.44 9.68 0.95
C GLY A 88 -14.43 10.72 -0.17
N VAL A 89 -13.44 10.72 -1.08
CA VAL A 89 -13.42 11.63 -2.26
C VAL A 89 -14.16 10.98 -3.43
N GLY A 90 -15.39 10.55 -3.15
CA GLY A 90 -16.33 9.96 -4.10
C GLY A 90 -17.79 9.99 -3.65
N ALA A 91 -18.08 10.42 -2.42
CA ALA A 91 -19.43 10.51 -1.88
C ALA A 91 -19.86 11.97 -1.64
N ARG A 92 -19.76 12.82 -2.67
CA ARG A 92 -20.50 14.10 -2.78
C ARG A 92 -20.69 14.48 -4.25
N ALA A 93 -21.82 14.03 -4.81
CA ALA A 93 -22.56 14.48 -6.01
C ALA A 93 -23.30 13.23 -6.52
N SER A 94 -24.62 13.14 -6.64
CA SER A 94 -25.74 14.06 -6.51
C SER A 94 -27.00 13.26 -6.15
#